data_AF-A0A914H601-F1
#
_entry.id   AF-A0A914H601-F1
#
_cell.length_a   1.000
_cell.length_b   1.000
_cell.length_c   1.000
_cell.angle_alpha   90.00
_cell.angle_beta   90.00
_cell.angle_gamma   90.00
#
_symmetry.space_group_name_H-M   'P 1'
#
loop_
_entity.id
_entity.type
_entity.pdbx_description
1 polymer ?
#
loop_
_entity_poly.entity_id
_entity_poly.type
_entity_poly.pdbx_seq_one_letter_code
_entity_poly.pdbx_strand_id
1 'polypeptide(L)'
;MDSIVEEFDPEKHPRTTFNTSDEEKHVSDCYFLESVDKIRFFYEEAAVDEQSGRLKVPKELALNKVGHALHWLDHNFRKFTFHERIKVGK
;
A
#
# COMPACT_ATOMS: atom_id res chain seq x y z
N MET A 1 -5.49 7.01 9.68
CA MET A 1 -4.36 6.60 8.84
C MET A 1 -3.21 6.16 9.72
N ASP A 2 -2.88 6.98 10.74
CA ASP A 2 -1.81 6.71 11.70
C ASP A 2 -1.83 5.30 12.28
N SER A 3 -2.98 4.80 12.76
CA SER A 3 -3.08 3.43 13.30
C SER A 3 -2.73 2.32 12.29
N ILE A 4 -3.07 2.50 11.01
CA ILE A 4 -2.79 1.51 9.95
C ILE A 4 -1.28 1.50 9.64
N VAL A 5 -0.63 2.66 9.68
CA VAL A 5 0.81 2.81 9.41
C VAL A 5 1.65 2.47 10.64
N GLU A 6 1.11 2.62 11.84
CA GLU A 6 1.74 2.18 13.09
C GLU A 6 1.81 0.65 13.18
N GLU A 7 0.69 -0.05 12.92
CA GLU A 7 0.62 -1.51 12.88
C GLU A 7 1.35 -2.14 11.70
N PHE A 8 1.70 -1.34 10.69
CA PHE A 8 2.48 -1.78 9.55
C PHE A 8 3.90 -2.17 9.94
N ASP A 9 4.25 -3.41 9.61
CA ASP A 9 5.58 -4.00 9.79
C ASP A 9 6.27 -4.14 8.42
N PRO A 10 7.27 -3.28 8.11
CA PRO A 10 8.01 -3.31 6.84
C PRO A 10 8.70 -4.64 6.53
N GLU A 11 8.95 -5.50 7.54
CA GLU A 11 9.64 -6.77 7.36
C GLU A 11 8.69 -7.91 6.98
N LYS A 12 7.39 -7.79 7.29
CA LYS A 12 6.36 -8.78 6.93
C LYS A 12 5.75 -8.58 5.55
N HIS A 13 6.11 -7.48 4.89
CA HIS A 13 5.63 -7.16 3.57
C HIS A 13 6.80 -7.15 2.58
N PRO A 14 6.62 -7.76 1.39
CA PRO A 14 7.60 -7.62 0.33
C PRO A 14 7.80 -6.13 0.04
N ARG A 15 9.05 -5.78 -0.24
CA ARG A 15 9.46 -4.39 -0.50
C ARG A 15 9.14 -4.03 -1.94
N THR A 16 7.87 -4.14 -2.25
CA THR A 16 7.32 -3.93 -3.57
C THR A 16 7.36 -2.44 -3.87
N THR A 17 8.34 -2.03 -4.66
CA THR A 17 8.38 -0.71 -5.28
C THR A 17 7.48 -0.73 -6.51
N PHE A 18 6.68 0.32 -6.68
CA PHE A 18 5.86 0.45 -7.87
C PHE A 18 6.75 1.00 -9.01
N ASN A 19 7.25 0.12 -9.88
CA ASN A 19 8.06 0.51 -11.04
C ASN A 19 7.28 0.27 -12.35
N THR A 20 7.30 1.25 -13.25
CA THR A 20 6.74 1.16 -14.61
C THR A 20 7.68 0.52 -15.63
N SER A 21 8.92 0.20 -15.23
CA SER A 21 9.96 -0.40 -16.05
C SER A 21 10.22 -1.83 -15.58
N ASP A 22 9.90 -2.78 -16.46
CA ASP A 22 10.06 -4.22 -16.37
C ASP A 22 11.39 -4.71 -15.75
N GLU A 23 11.33 -5.73 -14.87
CA GLU A 23 12.08 -7.01 -14.96
C GLU A 23 11.96 -7.88 -13.68
N GLU A 24 11.82 -7.30 -12.48
CA GLU A 24 11.64 -8.06 -11.20
C GLU A 24 10.16 -8.39 -10.86
N LYS A 25 9.40 -8.80 -11.88
CA LYS A 25 7.93 -8.81 -11.87
C LYS A 25 7.26 -9.84 -10.97
N HIS A 26 7.80 -11.06 -10.79
CA HIS A 26 6.96 -12.15 -10.29
C HIS A 26 6.44 -12.02 -8.83
N VAL A 27 7.28 -11.60 -7.88
CA VAL A 27 6.85 -11.46 -6.46
C VAL A 27 6.10 -10.15 -6.24
N SER A 28 6.55 -9.08 -6.90
CA SER A 28 5.88 -7.77 -6.94
C SER A 28 4.47 -7.87 -7.51
N ASP A 29 4.32 -8.57 -8.65
CA ASP A 29 3.04 -8.76 -9.34
C ASP A 29 2.10 -9.63 -8.52
N CYS A 30 2.55 -10.75 -7.92
CA CYS A 30 1.69 -11.53 -7.03
C CYS A 30 1.24 -10.71 -5.80
N TYR A 31 2.15 -9.92 -5.20
CA TYR A 31 1.79 -9.06 -4.08
C TYR A 31 0.82 -7.93 -4.49
N PHE A 32 0.93 -7.43 -5.71
CA PHE A 32 -0.03 -6.45 -6.23
C PHE A 32 -1.37 -7.10 -6.60
N LEU A 33 -1.38 -8.20 -7.35
CA LEU A 33 -2.59 -8.86 -7.85
C LEU A 33 -3.47 -9.40 -6.72
N GLU A 34 -2.88 -10.01 -5.69
CA GLU A 34 -3.62 -10.51 -4.53
C GLU A 34 -3.99 -9.41 -3.51
N SER A 35 -3.67 -8.14 -3.79
CA SER A 35 -4.01 -7.01 -2.92
C SER A 35 -5.45 -6.50 -3.08
N VAL A 36 -6.18 -7.02 -4.07
CA VAL A 36 -7.53 -6.55 -4.46
C VAL A 36 -8.51 -6.52 -3.29
N ASP A 37 -8.44 -7.50 -2.41
CA ASP A 37 -9.33 -7.70 -1.26
C ASP A 37 -8.63 -7.46 0.08
N LYS A 38 -7.41 -6.90 0.08
CA LYS A 38 -6.58 -6.70 1.28
C LYS A 38 -6.15 -5.24 1.44
N ILE A 39 -5.62 -4.93 2.62
CA ILE A 39 -4.82 -3.72 2.87
C ILE A 39 -3.35 -4.13 2.75
N ARG A 40 -2.66 -3.55 1.77
CA ARG A 40 -1.26 -3.77 1.41
C ARG A 40 -0.59 -2.43 1.15
N PHE A 41 0.73 -2.43 1.28
CA PHE A 41 1.56 -1.24 1.36
C PHE A 41 2.54 -1.23 0.19
N PHE A 42 2.64 -0.11 -0.50
CA PHE A 42 3.47 0.06 -1.68
C PHE A 42 4.45 1.20 -1.43
N TYR A 43 5.74 0.92 -1.59
CA TYR A 43 6.79 1.86 -1.27
C TYR A 43 7.10 2.79 -2.44
N GLU A 44 7.52 4.01 -2.12
CA GLU A 44 8.22 4.87 -3.06
C GLU A 44 9.53 4.22 -3.47
N GLU A 45 9.82 4.18 -4.77
CA GLU A 45 11.06 3.62 -5.32
C GLU A 45 12.28 4.33 -4.71
N ALA A 46 12.23 5.66 -4.63
CA ALA A 46 13.28 6.47 -4.05
C ALA A 46 13.43 6.31 -2.53
N ALA A 47 12.50 5.64 -1.84
CA ALA A 47 12.57 5.38 -0.40
C ALA A 47 13.27 4.05 -0.06
N VAL A 48 13.44 3.15 -1.03
CA VAL A 48 14.12 1.86 -0.84
C VAL A 48 15.52 1.92 -1.46
N ASP A 49 16.51 1.45 -0.74
CA ASP A 49 17.87 1.27 -1.25
C ASP A 49 17.93 0.00 -2.10
N GLU A 50 18.27 0.11 -3.38
CA GLU A 50 18.23 -1.01 -4.34
C GLU A 50 19.22 -2.13 -3.99
N GLN A 51 20.35 -1.81 -3.36
CA GLN A 51 21.40 -2.79 -3.07
C GLN A 51 21.16 -3.56 -1.79
N SER A 52 20.69 -2.88 -0.74
CA SER A 52 20.45 -3.47 0.58
C SER A 52 18.98 -3.83 0.82
N GLY A 53 18.06 -3.32 0.01
CA GLY A 53 16.63 -3.41 0.23
C GLY A 53 16.15 -2.69 1.49
N ARG A 54 16.94 -1.78 2.07
CA ARG A 54 16.57 -1.08 3.31
C ARG A 54 15.86 0.24 3.02
N LEU A 55 15.04 0.69 3.96
CA LEU A 55 14.43 2.01 3.88
C LEU A 55 15.48 3.10 4.13
N LYS A 56 15.55 4.07 3.22
CA LYS A 56 16.39 5.28 3.34
C LYS A 56 15.76 6.35 4.23
N VAL A 57 14.46 6.24 4.50
CA VAL A 57 13.65 7.19 5.26
C VAL A 57 12.77 6.46 6.28
N PRO A 58 12.22 7.16 7.29
CA PRO A 58 11.24 6.57 8.21
C PRO A 58 10.09 5.89 7.45
N LYS A 59 9.57 4.78 7.99
CA LYS A 59 8.57 3.93 7.30
C LYS A 59 7.29 4.70 6.95
N GLU A 60 6.95 5.70 7.76
CA GLU A 60 5.78 6.56 7.58
C GLU A 60 5.90 7.46 6.35
N LEU A 61 7.15 7.76 5.94
CA LEU A 61 7.48 8.59 4.77
C LEU A 61 7.87 7.75 3.55
N ALA A 62 8.02 6.44 3.71
CA ALA A 62 8.48 5.54 2.66
C ALA A 62 7.35 5.03 1.75
N LEU A 63 6.09 5.25 2.12
CA LEU A 63 4.92 4.72 1.41
C LEU A 63 4.45 5.66 0.31
N ASN A 64 4.33 5.12 -0.91
CA ASN A 64 3.66 5.76 -2.03
C ASN A 64 2.13 5.61 -1.90
N LYS A 65 1.67 4.40 -1.57
CA LYS A 65 0.25 4.04 -1.55
C LYS A 65 -0.07 2.95 -0.54
N VAL A 66 -1.29 3.03 0.01
CA VAL A 66 -1.94 1.95 0.76
C VAL A 66 -3.25 1.60 0.07
N GLY A 67 -3.50 0.33 -0.20
CA GLY A 67 -4.67 -0.14 -0.94
C GLY A 67 -4.87 -1.65 -0.82
N HIS A 68 -5.85 -2.28 -1.43
CA HIS A 68 -6.91 -1.70 -2.26
C HIS A 68 -8.29 -1.78 -1.59
N ALA A 69 -8.42 -2.55 -0.51
CA ALA A 69 -9.69 -2.76 0.20
C ALA A 69 -9.87 -1.88 1.46
N LEU A 70 -9.16 -0.74 1.57
CA LEU A 70 -9.33 0.21 2.69
C LEU A 70 -10.80 0.61 2.90
N HIS A 71 -11.49 0.90 1.80
CA HIS A 71 -12.90 1.27 1.79
C HIS A 71 -13.83 0.18 2.37
N TRP A 72 -13.37 -1.06 2.47
CA TRP A 72 -14.17 -2.18 2.95
C TRP A 72 -13.72 -2.66 4.34
N LEU A 73 -12.40 -2.75 4.55
CA LEU A 73 -11.80 -3.36 5.73
C LEU A 73 -11.45 -2.36 6.85
N ASP A 74 -11.14 -1.10 6.52
CA ASP A 74 -10.90 -0.08 7.54
C ASP A 74 -12.20 0.63 7.92
N HIS A 75 -12.45 0.75 9.23
CA HIS A 75 -13.67 1.35 9.74
C HIS A 75 -13.89 2.80 9.28
N ASN A 76 -12.83 3.61 9.31
CA ASN A 76 -12.92 5.04 9.00
C ASN A 76 -13.13 5.26 7.50
N PHE A 77 -12.34 4.59 6.67
CA PHE A 77 -12.48 4.63 5.22
C PHE A 77 -13.84 4.08 4.80
N ARG A 78 -14.30 2.96 5.38
CA ARG A 78 -15.63 2.41 5.11
C ARG A 78 -16.75 3.37 5.44
N LYS A 79 -16.71 3.98 6.63
CA LYS A 79 -17.69 4.99 7.05
C LYS A 79 -17.74 6.16 6.08
N PHE A 80 -16.59 6.60 5.57
CA PHE A 80 -16.52 7.70 4.61
C PHE A 80 -17.03 7.29 3.23
N THR A 81 -16.54 6.16 2.69
CA THR A 81 -16.88 5.69 1.34
C THR A 81 -18.37 5.40 1.17
N PHE A 82 -19.01 4.80 2.19
CA PHE A 82 -20.44 4.44 2.13
C PHE A 82 -21.36 5.48 2.80
N HIS A 83 -20.86 6.68 3.10
CA HIS A 83 -21.69 7.75 3.64
C HIS A 83 -22.71 8.21 2.59
N GLU A 84 -23.95 8.51 3.02
CA GLU A 84 -25.05 8.97 2.14
C GLU A 84 -24.74 10.21 1.27
N ARG A 85 -23.71 10.98 1.62
CA ARG A 85 -23.27 12.15 0.84
C ARG A 85 -22.50 11.74 -0.41
N ILE A 86 -21.85 10.58 -0.38
CA ILE A 86 -21.16 9.98 -1.51
C ILE A 86 -22.22 9.27 -2.35
N LYS A 87 -22.73 9.98 -3.35
CA LYS A 87 -23.75 9.46 -4.25
C LYS A 87 -23.06 8.73 -5.41
N VAL A 88 -23.56 7.55 -5.75
CA VAL A 88 -23.26 6.95 -7.05
C VAL A 88 -23.92 7.85 -8.10
N GLY A 89 -23.13 8.35 -9.05
CA GLY A 89 -23.64 9.17 -10.15
C GLY A 89 -24.79 8.43 -10.84
N LYS A 90 -25.96 9.07 -10.90
CA LYS A 90 -27.05 8.64 -11.78
C LYS A 90 -26.76 9.08 -13.20
#